data_AF-A0A9W3CS64-F1
#
_entry.id   AF-A0A9W3CS64-F1
#
_cell.length_a   1.000
_cell.length_b   1.000
_cell.length_c   1.000
_cell.angle_alpha   90.00
_cell.angle_beta   90.00
_cell.angle_gamma   90.00
#
_symmetry.space_group_name_H-M   'P 1'
#
loop_
_entity.id
_entity.type
_entity.pdbx_description
1 polymer ?
#
loop_
_entity_poly.entity_id
_entity_poly.type
_entity_poly.pdbx_seq_one_letter_code
_entity_poly.pdbx_strand_id
1 'polypeptide(L)'
;MKYVLVTGGVVSGLGKGVTASSIGLLLQACGLRVTSIKIDPYLNTDAGTMSPFEHGEVFVLDDGGEVDLDLGNYERFLDSTLTRDNNLTTGKIYQAVIDKERKGDYLGRTVQVVPHITDAIQEWIERVANVPVDGKEGPPDVCVIELGGTIGDIESMPFIEALGQFSYKVGPGNFCLVHVSLVPFFVFFFSSSFISFQSPPRRRFLLLCAVLTLRAPLAHSPIRRSPLVAPTETPASVGIDPDPLAAEISVSDQTRAMSKARVYTDVNVVRSKDYWDYESLNVQWGEQDEYEVVRKVGRGKYSEVFEGFNVNTKEKCIVKILKPVKKKKIRREIKILQNLCGGTNIVKLFDVVRDEHSKTPSLIFEYVNSTDFKLLYPTLTDYDIRYYIFELLKALDYCHSQGIMHRDVKPHNVMIDHELRKLRLIDWGLAEFYHPGKEYNVRVASRYFKGPELLVDLQDYDYSLDMWSLGCMFAGMIFRKEPFFYGHDNQDQLVKIAKVLGTDDLNAYLDKYQLELEPQLEALVGRHSRKPWSKFINADNQHLVSPEAIDFLDKLLRYDHQDRLTAKEAMAHAYFSQVRAAETSRMRSQ
;
A
#
# COMPACT_ATOMS: atom_id res chain seq x y z
N MET A 1 18.22 -4.51 33.52
CA MET A 1 17.22 -4.57 32.44
C MET A 1 15.81 -4.42 33.00
N LYS A 2 15.01 -3.52 32.43
CA LYS A 2 13.55 -3.43 32.62
C LYS A 2 12.86 -3.81 31.31
N TYR A 3 11.63 -4.27 31.37
CA TYR A 3 10.87 -4.72 30.20
C TYR A 3 9.51 -4.02 30.12
N VAL A 4 9.18 -3.51 28.94
CA VAL A 4 7.84 -2.99 28.64
C VAL A 4 7.24 -3.81 27.52
N LEU A 5 6.22 -4.60 27.83
CA LEU A 5 5.49 -5.40 26.87
C LEU A 5 4.30 -4.60 26.33
N VAL A 6 4.22 -4.45 25.01
CA VAL A 6 3.10 -3.86 24.28
C VAL A 6 2.34 -4.98 23.56
N THR A 7 1.05 -5.11 23.87
CA THR A 7 0.13 -6.10 23.26
C THR A 7 -1.09 -5.40 22.67
N GLY A 8 -1.96 -6.13 21.96
CA GLY A 8 -3.23 -5.54 21.54
C GLY A 8 -4.32 -6.52 21.13
N GLY A 9 -5.58 -6.08 21.25
CA GLY A 9 -6.78 -6.85 20.90
C GLY A 9 -7.18 -6.77 19.42
N VAL A 10 -8.38 -7.28 19.09
CA VAL A 10 -8.91 -7.48 17.70
C VAL A 10 -8.92 -6.22 16.83
N VAL A 11 -8.92 -5.03 17.45
CA VAL A 11 -8.95 -3.73 16.74
C VAL A 11 -7.61 -2.97 16.86
N SER A 12 -6.56 -3.62 17.37
CA SER A 12 -5.27 -2.99 17.72
C SER A 12 -4.26 -2.84 16.58
N GLY A 13 -4.56 -3.38 15.39
CA GLY A 13 -3.66 -3.41 14.23
C GLY A 13 -3.21 -2.05 13.69
N LEU A 14 -3.65 -0.94 14.29
CA LEU A 14 -3.27 0.43 13.92
C LEU A 14 -2.35 1.11 14.94
N GLY A 15 -2.08 0.51 16.11
CA GLY A 15 -1.50 1.25 17.25
C GLY A 15 -0.34 0.62 18.00
N LYS A 16 -0.05 -0.68 17.84
CA LYS A 16 0.99 -1.36 18.67
C LYS A 16 2.40 -0.83 18.40
N GLY A 17 2.88 -0.87 17.15
CA GLY A 17 4.19 -0.33 16.77
C GLY A 17 4.38 1.15 17.05
N VAL A 18 3.33 1.96 16.85
CA VAL A 18 3.34 3.38 17.21
C VAL A 18 3.47 3.57 18.72
N THR A 19 2.72 2.79 19.51
CA THR A 19 2.77 2.85 20.98
C THR A 19 4.14 2.40 21.49
N ALA A 20 4.68 1.30 20.98
CA ALA A 20 6.00 0.79 21.34
C ALA A 20 7.11 1.81 21.01
N SER A 21 7.11 2.35 19.79
CA SER A 21 8.08 3.38 19.37
C SER A 21 7.98 4.65 20.22
N SER A 22 6.75 5.10 20.52
CA SER A 22 6.52 6.30 21.33
C SER A 22 7.00 6.13 22.77
N ILE A 23 6.75 4.96 23.37
CA ILE A 23 7.25 4.64 24.70
C ILE A 23 8.78 4.61 24.70
N GLY A 24 9.40 3.95 23.72
CA GLY A 24 10.86 3.90 23.61
C GLY A 24 11.49 5.29 23.49
N LEU A 25 10.95 6.15 22.62
CA LEU A 25 11.42 7.51 22.44
C LEU A 25 11.27 8.36 23.72
N LEU A 26 10.16 8.21 24.44
CA LEU A 26 9.96 8.91 25.72
C LEU A 26 10.97 8.45 26.78
N LEU A 27 11.27 7.16 26.85
CA LEU A 27 12.27 6.62 27.77
C LEU A 27 13.69 7.12 27.42
N GLN A 28 14.03 7.19 26.13
CA GLN A 28 15.29 7.80 25.68
C GLN A 28 15.36 9.29 26.01
N ALA A 29 14.27 10.03 25.84
CA ALA A 29 14.19 11.43 26.24
C ALA A 29 14.37 11.63 27.76
N CYS A 30 14.05 10.60 28.56
CA CYS A 30 14.36 10.54 29.99
C CYS A 30 15.81 10.13 30.29
N GLY A 31 16.66 9.93 29.28
CA GLY A 31 18.07 9.58 29.41
C GLY A 31 18.36 8.08 29.57
N LEU A 32 17.39 7.21 29.31
CA LEU A 32 17.56 5.76 29.40
C LEU A 32 18.03 5.17 28.06
N ARG A 33 18.88 4.16 28.10
CA ARG A 33 19.26 3.37 26.92
C ARG A 33 18.18 2.34 26.62
N VAL A 34 17.66 2.35 25.39
CA VAL A 34 16.51 1.53 25.00
C VAL A 34 16.89 0.58 23.87
N THR A 35 16.47 -0.67 23.97
CA THR A 35 16.44 -1.64 22.87
C THR A 35 15.01 -2.10 22.63
N SER A 36 14.74 -2.72 21.48
CA SER A 36 13.41 -3.23 21.15
C SER A 36 13.47 -4.66 20.59
N ILE A 37 12.39 -5.40 20.86
CA ILE A 37 12.15 -6.72 20.31
C ILE A 37 10.74 -6.74 19.72
N LYS A 38 10.62 -7.13 18.47
CA LYS A 38 9.34 -7.43 17.83
C LYS A 38 9.12 -8.93 17.84
N ILE A 39 7.98 -9.38 18.35
CA ILE A 39 7.55 -10.76 18.30
C ILE A 39 6.45 -10.86 17.25
N ASP A 40 6.66 -11.65 16.21
CA ASP A 40 5.65 -11.93 15.21
C ASP A 40 5.27 -13.41 15.22
N PRO A 41 4.04 -13.76 15.65
CA PRO A 41 3.66 -15.15 15.94
C PRO A 41 3.37 -16.00 14.68
N TYR A 42 3.94 -15.69 13.52
CA TYR A 42 3.81 -16.53 12.32
C TYR A 42 4.93 -17.58 12.21
N LEU A 43 4.66 -18.65 11.46
CA LEU A 43 5.56 -19.81 11.31
C LEU A 43 6.80 -19.55 10.43
N ASN A 44 6.78 -18.52 9.58
CA ASN A 44 7.95 -18.15 8.78
C ASN A 44 9.13 -17.75 9.68
N THR A 45 10.34 -18.14 9.28
CA THR A 45 11.57 -17.79 10.01
C THR A 45 11.86 -16.29 9.88
N ASP A 46 11.78 -15.76 8.66
CA ASP A 46 12.04 -14.35 8.34
C ASP A 46 10.89 -13.77 7.50
N ALA A 47 10.64 -12.47 7.70
CA ALA A 47 9.51 -11.75 7.08
C ALA A 47 9.63 -11.69 5.55
N GLY A 48 10.85 -11.64 5.01
CA GLY A 48 11.06 -11.58 3.56
C GLY A 48 10.77 -12.89 2.82
N THR A 49 10.60 -14.00 3.54
CA THR A 49 10.06 -15.24 2.96
C THR A 49 8.55 -15.21 2.75
N MET A 50 7.86 -14.21 3.32
CA MET A 50 6.41 -14.06 3.23
C MET A 50 6.02 -13.15 2.06
N SER A 51 4.85 -13.43 1.51
CA SER A 51 4.24 -12.55 0.52
C SER A 51 4.03 -11.16 1.12
N PRO A 52 4.47 -10.05 0.46
CA PRO A 52 4.20 -8.69 0.94
C PRO A 52 2.71 -8.32 1.02
N PHE A 53 1.82 -9.16 0.49
CA PHE A 53 0.37 -9.03 0.64
C PHE A 53 -0.16 -9.57 1.97
N GLU A 54 0.54 -10.52 2.57
CA GLU A 54 0.15 -11.19 3.82
C GLU A 54 0.83 -10.52 5.02
N HIS A 55 2.12 -10.22 4.88
CA HIS A 55 2.94 -9.66 5.95
C HIS A 55 3.07 -8.12 5.87
N GLY A 56 2.97 -7.54 4.67
CA GLY A 56 3.23 -6.12 4.44
C GLY A 56 4.64 -5.86 3.91
N GLU A 57 5.15 -4.65 4.15
CA GLU A 57 6.51 -4.29 3.73
C GLU A 57 7.55 -4.94 4.68
N VAL A 58 8.70 -5.29 4.14
CA VAL A 58 9.82 -5.90 4.86
C VAL A 58 10.92 -4.85 4.97
N PHE A 59 11.60 -4.83 6.11
CA PHE A 59 12.77 -4.00 6.34
C PHE A 59 14.01 -4.90 6.37
N VAL A 60 15.11 -4.45 5.74
CA VAL A 60 16.38 -5.18 5.73
C VAL A 60 17.30 -4.47 6.70
N LEU A 61 17.73 -5.17 7.75
CA LEU A 61 18.68 -4.68 8.75
C LEU A 61 20.11 -4.70 8.20
N ASP A 62 21.02 -3.98 8.85
CA ASP A 62 22.44 -3.89 8.46
C ASP A 62 23.14 -5.26 8.42
N ASP A 63 22.67 -6.22 9.24
CA ASP A 63 23.18 -7.60 9.26
C ASP A 63 22.57 -8.50 8.17
N GLY A 64 21.76 -7.94 7.27
CA GLY A 64 21.04 -8.64 6.20
C GLY A 64 19.78 -9.39 6.66
N GLY A 65 19.34 -9.20 7.91
CA GLY A 65 18.08 -9.76 8.40
C GLY A 65 16.86 -9.13 7.72
N GLU A 66 15.97 -9.95 7.15
CA GLU A 66 14.72 -9.52 6.54
C GLU A 66 13.56 -9.62 7.55
N VAL A 67 13.14 -8.46 8.07
CA VAL A 67 12.27 -8.36 9.25
C VAL A 67 11.02 -7.52 8.99
N ASP A 68 10.10 -7.51 9.95
CA ASP A 68 8.92 -6.64 9.90
C ASP A 68 9.28 -5.15 9.82
N LEU A 69 8.47 -4.37 9.10
CA LEU A 69 8.69 -2.93 8.90
C LEU A 69 8.76 -2.16 10.23
N ASP A 70 8.10 -2.64 11.29
CA ASP A 70 8.13 -1.99 12.60
C ASP A 70 9.55 -1.92 13.16
N LEU A 71 10.45 -2.86 12.85
CA LEU A 71 11.85 -2.76 13.28
C LEU A 71 12.56 -1.57 12.62
N GLY A 72 12.30 -1.32 11.33
CA GLY A 72 12.82 -0.13 10.66
C GLY A 72 12.22 1.18 11.21
N ASN A 73 11.00 1.13 11.76
CA ASN A 73 10.46 2.26 12.52
C ASN A 73 11.21 2.43 13.84
N TYR A 74 11.47 1.34 14.57
CA TYR A 74 12.20 1.41 15.83
C TYR A 74 13.60 1.97 15.65
N GLU A 75 14.39 1.46 14.70
CA GLU A 75 15.74 2.00 14.41
C GLU A 75 15.70 3.50 14.12
N ARG A 76 14.72 3.94 13.31
CA ARG A 76 14.57 5.37 12.98
C ARG A 76 14.15 6.22 14.17
N PHE A 77 13.25 5.74 15.01
CA PHE A 77 12.75 6.52 16.15
C PHE A 77 13.69 6.48 17.35
N LEU A 78 14.41 5.38 17.53
CA LEU A 78 15.31 5.16 18.65
C LEU A 78 16.77 5.49 18.32
N ASP A 79 17.10 5.79 17.07
CA ASP A 79 18.48 6.00 16.61
C ASP A 79 19.39 4.84 17.05
N SER A 80 18.97 3.62 16.70
CA SER A 80 19.63 2.37 17.07
C SER A 80 19.80 1.44 15.87
N THR A 81 20.78 0.55 15.94
CA THR A 81 21.05 -0.50 14.95
C THR A 81 20.64 -1.85 15.54
N LEU A 82 19.46 -2.33 15.16
CA LEU A 82 18.92 -3.61 15.56
C LEU A 82 19.52 -4.73 14.69
N THR A 83 19.39 -5.97 15.15
CA THR A 83 19.89 -7.17 14.47
C THR A 83 18.73 -8.11 14.14
N ARG A 84 18.94 -9.11 13.27
CA ARG A 84 17.92 -10.12 12.91
C ARG A 84 17.29 -10.83 14.12
N ASP A 85 18.01 -10.84 15.24
CA ASP A 85 17.58 -11.45 16.51
C ASP A 85 16.58 -10.58 17.28
N ASN A 86 16.50 -9.27 16.97
CA ASN A 86 15.47 -8.37 17.48
C ASN A 86 14.09 -8.64 16.86
N ASN A 87 14.01 -9.47 15.82
CA ASN A 87 12.75 -10.00 15.28
C ASN A 87 12.60 -11.49 15.64
N LEU A 88 11.66 -11.77 16.54
CA LEU A 88 11.37 -13.10 17.03
C LEU A 88 10.13 -13.67 16.35
N THR A 89 10.25 -14.81 15.68
CA THR A 89 9.15 -15.48 14.99
C THR A 89 8.89 -16.87 15.53
N THR A 90 7.70 -17.43 15.28
CA THR A 90 7.41 -18.84 15.64
C THR A 90 8.37 -19.78 14.92
N GLY A 91 8.69 -19.49 13.65
CA GLY A 91 9.66 -20.26 12.87
C GLY A 91 11.04 -20.35 13.52
N LYS A 92 11.61 -19.20 13.94
CA LYS A 92 12.92 -19.13 14.60
C LYS A 92 12.97 -19.96 15.89
N ILE A 93 11.95 -19.84 16.74
CA ILE A 93 11.89 -20.56 18.01
C ILE A 93 11.72 -22.07 17.80
N TYR A 94 10.81 -22.46 16.92
CA TYR A 94 10.57 -23.89 16.66
C TYR A 94 11.79 -24.54 16.03
N GLN A 95 12.45 -23.86 15.08
CA GLN A 95 13.70 -24.32 14.49
C GLN A 95 14.77 -24.54 15.57
N ALA A 96 14.98 -23.56 16.46
CA ALA A 96 15.97 -23.67 17.53
C ALA A 96 15.69 -24.85 18.49
N VAL A 97 14.43 -25.07 18.87
CA VAL A 97 14.02 -26.18 19.73
C VAL A 97 14.15 -27.52 19.01
N ILE A 98 13.74 -27.61 17.74
CA ILE A 98 13.91 -28.82 16.94
C ILE A 98 15.39 -29.15 16.74
N ASP A 99 16.25 -28.15 16.55
CA ASP A 99 17.69 -28.38 16.40
C ASP A 99 18.34 -28.86 17.70
N LYS A 100 17.91 -28.34 18.87
CA LYS A 100 18.32 -28.86 20.19
C LYS A 100 17.87 -30.32 20.36
N GLU A 101 16.66 -30.65 19.92
CA GLU A 101 16.14 -32.03 19.95
C GLU A 101 17.00 -32.97 19.12
N ARG A 102 17.28 -32.61 17.86
CA ARG A 102 18.08 -33.43 16.95
C ARG A 102 19.53 -33.61 17.40
N LYS A 103 20.07 -32.68 18.18
CA LYS A 103 21.40 -32.78 18.82
C LYS A 103 21.41 -33.67 20.06
N GLY A 104 20.23 -34.04 20.57
CA GLY A 104 20.08 -34.89 21.75
C GLY A 104 20.02 -34.12 23.07
N ASP A 105 19.84 -32.79 23.04
CA ASP A 105 19.87 -31.94 24.24
C ASP A 105 18.72 -32.27 25.21
N TYR A 106 17.62 -32.83 24.70
CA TYR A 106 16.48 -33.29 25.51
C TYR A 106 16.57 -34.75 25.97
N LEU A 107 17.68 -35.45 25.69
CA LEU A 107 17.97 -36.82 26.18
C LEU A 107 16.83 -37.83 25.89
N GLY A 108 16.18 -37.70 24.73
CA GLY A 108 15.07 -38.57 24.31
C GLY A 108 13.74 -38.32 25.03
N ARG A 109 13.62 -37.25 25.82
CA ARG A 109 12.34 -36.85 26.43
C ARG A 109 11.43 -36.16 25.42
N THR A 110 10.13 -36.22 25.68
CA THR A 110 9.12 -35.53 24.85
C THR A 110 9.32 -34.02 24.89
N VAL A 111 9.46 -33.41 23.71
CA VAL A 111 9.47 -31.96 23.53
C VAL A 111 8.03 -31.46 23.41
N GLN A 112 7.70 -30.41 24.16
CA GLN A 112 6.34 -29.86 24.30
C GLN A 112 6.38 -28.33 24.21
N VAL A 113 5.26 -27.70 23.85
CA VAL A 113 5.13 -26.23 23.81
C VAL A 113 5.48 -25.61 25.17
N VAL A 114 4.84 -26.11 26.23
CA VAL A 114 5.24 -25.80 27.61
C VAL A 114 5.94 -27.04 28.17
N PRO A 115 7.18 -26.94 28.70
CA PRO A 115 7.94 -25.71 28.90
C PRO A 115 8.89 -25.34 27.75
N HIS A 116 9.19 -26.23 26.80
CA HIS A 116 10.37 -26.08 25.94
C HIS A 116 10.30 -24.89 24.96
N ILE A 117 9.14 -24.64 24.34
CA ILE A 117 8.95 -23.47 23.45
C ILE A 117 8.87 -22.19 24.30
N THR A 118 8.17 -22.22 25.44
CA THR A 118 8.04 -21.06 26.33
C THR A 118 9.36 -20.66 26.97
N ASP A 119 10.21 -21.62 27.32
CA ASP A 119 11.55 -21.39 27.86
C ASP A 119 12.47 -20.82 26.77
N ALA A 120 12.42 -21.37 25.55
CA ALA A 120 13.20 -20.86 24.43
C ALA A 120 12.84 -19.40 24.07
N ILE A 121 11.56 -19.03 24.13
CA ILE A 121 11.11 -17.63 23.96
C ILE A 121 11.70 -16.73 25.05
N GLN A 122 11.64 -17.15 26.32
CA GLN A 122 12.19 -16.40 27.45
C GLN A 122 13.71 -16.22 27.37
N GLU A 123 14.43 -17.30 27.05
CA GLU A 123 15.89 -17.28 26.83
C GLU A 123 16.27 -16.33 25.70
N TRP A 124 15.50 -16.32 24.60
CA TRP A 124 15.73 -15.43 23.46
C TRP A 124 15.57 -13.96 23.86
N ILE A 125 14.45 -13.61 24.50
CA ILE A 125 14.15 -12.24 24.94
C ILE A 125 15.25 -11.75 25.88
N GLU A 126 15.62 -12.55 26.88
CA GLU A 126 16.65 -12.17 27.86
C GLU A 126 18.02 -11.98 27.21
N ARG A 127 18.41 -12.87 26.30
CA ARG A 127 19.67 -12.75 25.55
C ARG A 127 19.71 -11.49 24.71
N VAL A 128 18.71 -11.27 23.87
CA VAL A 128 18.67 -10.16 22.89
C VAL A 128 18.52 -8.81 23.58
N ALA A 129 17.74 -8.72 24.66
CA ALA A 129 17.58 -7.49 25.42
C ALA A 129 18.90 -6.95 25.98
N ASN A 130 19.87 -7.82 26.28
CA ASN A 130 21.18 -7.42 26.82
C ASN A 130 22.20 -7.01 25.75
N VAL A 131 21.90 -7.18 24.46
CA VAL A 131 22.79 -6.78 23.36
C VAL A 131 22.69 -5.26 23.16
N PRO A 132 23.81 -4.52 23.19
CA PRO A 132 23.79 -3.08 22.90
C PRO A 132 23.49 -2.82 21.43
N VAL A 133 22.59 -1.87 21.18
CA VAL A 133 22.13 -1.47 19.84
C VAL A 133 22.36 0.02 19.55
N ASP A 134 22.96 0.74 20.50
CA ASP A 134 23.18 2.19 20.48
C ASP A 134 24.67 2.57 20.32
N GLY A 135 25.51 1.61 19.91
CA GLY A 135 26.95 1.80 19.74
C GLY A 135 27.74 1.97 21.05
N LYS A 136 27.12 1.82 22.22
CA LYS A 136 27.77 1.98 23.53
C LYS A 136 28.04 0.63 24.19
N GLU A 137 29.12 0.56 24.99
CA GLU A 137 29.42 -0.63 25.79
C GLU A 137 28.39 -0.87 26.90
N GLY A 138 28.19 -2.14 27.26
CA GLY A 138 27.26 -2.56 28.29
C GLY A 138 25.79 -2.64 27.83
N PRO A 139 24.93 -3.32 28.61
CA PRO A 139 23.55 -3.60 28.20
C PRO A 139 22.66 -2.34 28.24
N PRO A 140 21.58 -2.31 27.44
CA PRO A 140 20.52 -1.32 27.57
C PRO A 140 19.86 -1.29 28.96
N ASP A 141 19.21 -0.18 29.31
CA ASP A 141 18.47 -0.06 30.57
C ASP A 141 17.07 -0.69 30.47
N VAL A 142 16.41 -0.49 29.32
CA VAL A 142 15.03 -0.93 29.05
C VAL A 142 14.91 -1.62 27.69
N CYS A 143 14.18 -2.73 27.66
CA CYS A 143 13.76 -3.41 26.44
C CYS A 143 12.24 -3.23 26.23
N VAL A 144 11.87 -2.62 25.11
CA VAL A 144 10.45 -2.52 24.68
C VAL A 144 10.14 -3.71 23.79
N ILE A 145 9.22 -4.56 24.22
CA ILE A 145 8.78 -5.75 23.51
C ILE A 145 7.42 -5.47 22.89
N GLU A 146 7.30 -5.56 21.57
CA GLU A 146 5.99 -5.58 20.92
C GLU A 146 5.61 -7.02 20.57
N LEU A 147 4.46 -7.46 21.06
CA LEU A 147 3.83 -8.68 20.58
C LEU A 147 2.85 -8.35 19.43
N GLY A 148 3.26 -8.74 18.22
CA GLY A 148 2.47 -8.72 17.00
C GLY A 148 1.25 -9.65 17.06
N GLY A 149 0.39 -9.55 16.06
CA GLY A 149 -0.88 -10.29 16.04
C GLY A 149 -1.94 -9.75 17.01
N THR A 150 -3.01 -10.50 17.17
CA THR A 150 -4.11 -10.18 18.10
C THR A 150 -4.06 -11.12 19.30
N ILE A 151 -4.14 -10.57 20.51
CA ILE A 151 -4.31 -11.38 21.71
C ILE A 151 -5.65 -12.12 21.64
N GLY A 152 -5.60 -13.45 21.71
CA GLY A 152 -6.76 -14.33 21.57
C GLY A 152 -6.63 -15.31 20.40
N ASP A 153 -5.76 -15.00 19.44
CA ASP A 153 -5.44 -15.89 18.33
C ASP A 153 -4.56 -17.06 18.81
N ILE A 154 -4.75 -18.25 18.22
CA ILE A 154 -4.06 -19.48 18.62
C ILE A 154 -2.54 -19.36 18.45
N GLU A 155 -2.12 -18.62 17.43
CA GLU A 155 -0.74 -18.33 17.08
C GLU A 155 0.00 -17.60 18.21
N SER A 156 -0.70 -16.73 18.95
CA SER A 156 -0.11 -15.92 20.01
C SER A 156 -0.03 -16.64 21.36
N MET A 157 -0.70 -17.80 21.51
CA MET A 157 -0.81 -18.50 22.80
C MET A 157 0.55 -18.87 23.42
N PRO A 158 1.53 -19.45 22.68
CA PRO A 158 2.83 -19.80 23.27
C PRO A 158 3.60 -18.57 23.77
N PHE A 159 3.54 -17.45 23.03
CA PHE A 159 4.22 -16.22 23.41
C PHE A 159 3.57 -15.55 24.63
N ILE A 160 2.25 -15.57 24.73
CA ILE A 160 1.53 -15.03 25.88
C ILE A 160 1.85 -15.81 27.15
N GLU A 161 1.86 -17.15 27.07
CA GLU A 161 2.25 -17.99 28.19
C GLU A 161 3.72 -17.73 28.59
N ALA A 162 4.62 -17.67 27.61
CA ALA A 162 6.03 -17.38 27.85
C ALA A 162 6.25 -16.01 28.51
N LEU A 163 5.59 -14.96 28.02
CA LEU A 163 5.67 -13.60 28.57
C LEU A 163 5.01 -13.49 29.95
N GLY A 164 3.95 -14.26 30.19
CA GLY A 164 3.33 -14.42 31.51
C GLY A 164 4.33 -14.98 32.51
N GLN A 165 4.94 -16.13 32.21
CA GLN A 165 6.00 -16.74 33.02
C GLN A 165 7.21 -15.81 33.18
N PHE A 166 7.61 -15.13 32.10
CA PHE A 166 8.71 -14.18 32.10
C PHE A 166 8.50 -13.04 33.08
N SER A 167 7.28 -12.51 33.16
CA SER A 167 6.95 -11.41 34.09
C SER A 167 7.19 -11.80 35.56
N TYR A 168 6.94 -13.07 35.92
CA TYR A 168 7.26 -13.61 37.23
C TYR A 168 8.76 -13.84 37.40
N LYS A 169 9.43 -14.37 36.37
CA LYS A 169 10.88 -14.64 36.37
C LYS A 169 11.71 -13.38 36.60
N VAL A 170 11.41 -12.29 35.89
CA VAL A 170 12.16 -11.02 36.02
C VAL A 170 11.75 -10.21 37.25
N GLY A 171 10.59 -10.49 37.83
CA GLY A 171 10.09 -9.87 39.05
C GLY A 171 9.21 -8.63 38.83
N PRO A 172 8.34 -8.31 39.80
CA PRO A 172 7.23 -7.35 39.64
C PRO A 172 7.67 -5.90 39.41
N GLY A 173 8.90 -5.52 39.79
CA GLY A 173 9.45 -4.18 39.56
C GLY A 173 10.16 -4.02 38.21
N ASN A 174 10.25 -5.09 37.41
CA ASN A 174 11.05 -5.15 36.20
C ASN A 174 10.24 -5.35 34.92
N PHE A 175 8.91 -5.53 35.03
CA PHE A 175 8.04 -5.81 33.89
C PHE A 175 6.80 -4.91 33.90
N CYS A 176 6.47 -4.29 32.78
CA CYS A 176 5.29 -3.45 32.59
C CYS A 176 4.50 -3.92 31.36
N LEU A 177 3.19 -4.09 31.49
CA LEU A 177 2.30 -4.44 30.38
C LEU A 177 1.48 -3.23 29.94
N VAL A 178 1.52 -2.94 28.65
CA VAL A 178 0.68 -1.96 27.95
C VAL A 178 -0.19 -2.72 26.96
N HIS A 179 -1.51 -2.59 27.08
CA HIS A 179 -2.45 -3.26 26.19
C HIS A 179 -3.22 -2.24 25.35
N VAL A 180 -3.06 -2.33 24.03
CA VAL A 180 -3.72 -1.46 23.06
C VAL A 180 -5.04 -2.10 22.64
N SER A 181 -6.15 -1.49 23.02
CA SER A 181 -7.48 -1.95 22.63
C SER A 181 -8.42 -0.79 22.33
N LEU A 182 -9.44 -1.05 21.52
CA LEU A 182 -10.52 -0.10 21.31
C LEU A 182 -11.49 -0.19 22.49
N VAL A 183 -11.58 0.86 23.30
CA VAL A 183 -12.60 0.96 24.36
C VAL A 183 -13.83 1.69 23.79
N PRO A 184 -14.99 1.02 23.63
CA PRO A 184 -16.20 1.68 23.18
C PRO A 184 -16.71 2.62 24.28
N PHE A 185 -16.87 3.90 23.94
CA PHE A 185 -17.45 4.88 24.86
C PHE A 185 -18.99 4.79 24.83
N PHE A 186 -19.59 4.25 25.89
CA PHE A 186 -21.05 4.30 26.11
C PHE A 186 -21.38 5.43 27.08
N VAL A 187 -22.11 6.45 26.62
CA VAL A 187 -22.73 7.45 27.52
C VAL A 187 -23.97 6.82 28.12
N PHE A 188 -23.91 6.40 29.38
CA PHE A 188 -25.09 6.09 30.18
C PHE A 188 -25.69 7.41 30.71
N PHE A 189 -26.85 7.81 30.20
CA PHE A 189 -27.70 8.81 30.84
C PHE A 189 -28.41 8.17 32.03
N PHE A 190 -28.03 8.54 33.25
CA PHE A 190 -28.91 8.34 34.42
C PHE A 190 -30.01 9.42 34.37
N SER A 191 -31.26 8.97 34.28
CA SER A 191 -32.46 9.80 34.31
C SER A 191 -32.67 10.43 35.69
N SER A 192 -32.73 11.76 35.74
CA SER A 192 -33.50 12.50 36.74
C SER A 192 -34.04 13.78 36.08
N SER A 193 -35.28 13.68 35.60
CA SER A 193 -36.29 14.71 35.35
C SER A 193 -35.83 16.16 35.10
N PHE A 194 -35.92 16.65 33.85
CA PHE A 194 -36.71 17.82 33.38
C PHE A 194 -36.38 18.19 31.90
N ILE A 195 -37.37 17.95 31.03
CA ILE A 195 -37.78 18.58 29.74
C ILE A 195 -36.78 19.47 28.95
N SER A 196 -36.27 18.99 27.80
CA SER A 196 -36.68 19.37 26.42
C SER A 196 -35.65 18.92 25.36
N PHE A 197 -36.12 18.73 24.12
CA PHE A 197 -35.61 17.87 23.05
C PHE A 197 -34.40 18.38 22.21
N GLN A 198 -33.75 17.41 21.53
CA GLN A 198 -33.00 17.47 20.25
C GLN A 198 -31.47 17.69 20.20
N SER A 199 -30.73 16.57 20.17
CA SER A 199 -29.67 16.25 19.17
C SER A 199 -29.27 14.76 19.27
N PRO A 200 -28.98 14.03 18.17
CA PRO A 200 -28.45 12.67 18.28
C PRO A 200 -26.97 12.71 18.72
N PRO A 201 -26.50 11.75 19.52
CA PRO A 201 -25.20 11.85 20.18
C PRO A 201 -24.06 11.56 19.20
N ARG A 202 -23.12 12.49 19.10
CA ARG A 202 -21.80 12.29 18.48
C ARG A 202 -21.14 11.07 19.13
N ARG A 203 -20.90 10.00 18.37
CA ARG A 203 -20.01 8.90 18.79
C ARG A 203 -18.58 9.44 18.82
N ARG A 204 -18.15 9.96 19.95
CA ARG A 204 -16.74 10.24 20.22
C ARG A 204 -16.04 8.91 20.43
N PHE A 205 -15.20 8.51 19.48
CA PHE A 205 -14.26 7.42 19.67
C PHE A 205 -13.02 7.99 20.34
N LEU A 206 -12.74 7.55 21.57
CA LEU A 206 -11.47 7.81 22.23
C LEU A 206 -10.62 6.55 22.04
N LEU A 207 -9.44 6.67 21.43
CA LEU A 207 -8.43 5.63 21.53
C LEU A 207 -7.88 5.70 22.96
N LEU A 208 -8.51 4.98 23.88
CA LEU A 208 -8.03 4.88 25.25
C LEU A 208 -6.92 3.83 25.26
N CYS A 209 -5.65 4.25 25.44
CA CYS A 209 -4.62 3.33 25.90
C CYS A 209 -5.03 2.91 27.31
N ALA A 210 -5.60 1.72 27.47
CA ALA A 210 -5.75 1.12 28.78
C ALA A 210 -4.35 0.74 29.26
N VAL A 211 -3.70 1.65 29.99
CA VAL A 211 -2.59 1.25 30.85
C VAL A 211 -3.23 0.44 31.97
N LEU A 212 -3.35 -0.87 31.76
CA LEU A 212 -3.59 -1.82 32.84
C LEU A 212 -2.30 -1.92 33.65
N THR A 213 -2.00 -0.89 34.44
CA THR A 213 -1.09 -1.08 35.57
C THR A 213 -1.77 -2.04 36.53
N LEU A 214 -1.33 -3.30 36.55
CA LEU A 214 -1.43 -4.12 37.75
C LEU A 214 -0.61 -3.40 38.83
N ARG A 215 -1.27 -2.52 39.60
CA ARG A 215 -0.67 -1.71 40.66
C ARG A 215 -0.56 -2.54 41.94
N ALA A 216 0.60 -2.49 42.60
CA ALA A 216 0.73 -2.24 44.04
C ALA A 216 2.22 -2.08 44.44
N PRO A 217 2.58 -1.40 45.54
CA PRO A 217 2.13 -0.12 46.08
C PRO A 217 3.29 0.91 46.18
N LEU A 218 2.94 2.17 46.49
CA LEU A 218 3.82 3.33 46.65
C LEU A 218 4.78 3.22 47.86
N ALA A 219 6.01 3.74 47.69
CA ALA A 219 6.77 4.37 48.78
C ALA A 219 7.65 5.53 48.25
N HIS A 220 7.60 6.65 48.98
CA HIS A 220 8.22 7.98 48.76
C HIS A 220 9.74 7.95 48.47
N SER A 221 10.37 8.93 47.81
CA SER A 221 10.59 10.32 48.28
C SER A 221 11.25 11.20 47.19
N PRO A 222 11.19 12.55 47.27
CA PRO A 222 11.66 13.47 46.23
C PRO A 222 13.10 13.97 46.50
N ILE A 223 13.91 14.16 45.44
CA ILE A 223 15.19 14.88 45.56
C ILE A 223 15.29 15.98 44.49
N ARG A 224 15.13 17.21 45.02
CA ARG A 224 15.71 18.53 44.69
C ARG A 224 16.39 18.79 43.34
N ARG A 225 15.98 19.92 42.74
CA ARG A 225 16.71 20.75 41.75
C ARG A 225 17.92 21.45 42.36
N SER A 226 18.92 21.73 41.52
CA SER A 226 19.64 23.02 41.47
C SER A 226 20.39 23.19 40.12
N PRO A 227 20.70 24.43 39.69
CA PRO A 227 20.97 24.78 38.28
C PRO A 227 22.42 25.22 37.98
N LEU A 228 22.67 25.54 36.69
CA LEU A 228 23.84 26.22 36.08
C LEU A 228 25.02 25.26 35.76
N VAL A 229 25.75 25.34 34.64
CA VAL A 229 26.45 26.47 33.99
C VAL A 229 26.78 26.08 32.54
N ALA A 230 26.77 27.05 31.61
CA ALA A 230 27.41 26.94 30.29
C ALA A 230 28.88 27.39 30.37
N PRO A 231 29.77 26.87 29.52
CA PRO A 231 30.45 27.83 28.65
C PRO A 231 30.63 27.37 27.20
N THR A 232 30.64 28.40 26.37
CA THR A 232 31.19 28.54 25.02
C THR A 232 32.62 28.02 24.86
N GLU A 233 32.94 27.44 23.71
CA GLU A 233 34.11 27.76 22.89
C GLU A 233 34.05 27.04 21.52
N THR A 234 34.40 27.76 20.46
CA THR A 234 34.73 27.29 19.10
C THR A 234 36.07 27.94 18.71
N PRO A 235 36.73 27.59 17.59
CA PRO A 235 36.90 26.29 16.95
C PRO A 235 38.40 25.98 16.72
N ALA A 236 38.75 24.73 16.40
CA ALA A 236 40.06 24.42 15.83
C ALA A 236 39.91 23.52 14.60
N SER A 237 40.39 24.05 13.48
CA SER A 237 40.53 23.46 12.16
C SER A 237 41.54 22.31 12.14
N VAL A 238 41.18 21.19 11.53
CA VAL A 238 42.14 20.27 10.90
C VAL A 238 41.52 19.77 9.60
N GLY A 239 42.16 20.13 8.48
CA GLY A 239 41.84 19.61 7.16
C GLY A 239 42.40 18.21 6.97
N ILE A 240 41.68 17.39 6.19
CA ILE A 240 42.19 16.17 5.59
C ILE A 240 41.68 16.15 4.14
N ASP A 241 42.62 16.07 3.21
CA ASP A 241 42.43 15.96 1.76
C ASP A 241 41.66 14.69 1.34
N PRO A 242 41.03 14.69 0.16
CA PRO A 242 40.29 13.54 -0.36
C PRO A 242 41.23 12.49 -0.97
N ASP A 243 41.03 11.22 -0.58
CA ASP A 243 41.68 10.05 -1.17
C ASP A 243 41.07 9.71 -2.55
N PRO A 244 41.85 9.57 -3.64
CA PRO A 244 41.36 9.30 -4.98
C PRO A 244 41.39 7.80 -5.29
N LEU A 245 40.22 7.17 -5.41
CA LEU A 245 40.07 5.87 -6.05
C LEU A 245 38.76 5.80 -6.84
N ALA A 246 38.74 6.55 -7.95
CA ALA A 246 37.89 6.23 -9.09
C ALA A 246 38.80 5.69 -10.21
N ALA A 247 39.00 4.37 -10.22
CA ALA A 247 39.61 3.68 -11.34
C ALA A 247 38.49 3.11 -12.23
N GLU A 248 38.49 3.61 -13.46
CA GLU A 248 37.61 3.24 -14.56
C GLU A 248 37.60 1.72 -14.81
N ILE A 249 36.40 1.14 -14.83
CA ILE A 249 36.13 -0.07 -15.61
C ILE A 249 35.22 0.35 -16.75
N SER A 250 35.82 0.61 -17.91
CA SER A 250 35.11 0.81 -19.16
C SER A 250 34.55 -0.53 -19.63
N VAL A 251 33.33 -0.86 -19.21
CA VAL A 251 32.51 -1.86 -19.88
C VAL A 251 31.84 -1.16 -21.05
N SER A 252 31.97 -1.75 -22.24
CA SER A 252 31.35 -1.29 -23.47
C SER A 252 29.84 -1.13 -23.30
N ASP A 253 29.40 0.12 -23.18
CA ASP A 253 28.00 0.49 -22.94
C ASP A 253 27.22 0.39 -24.25
N GLN A 254 26.70 -0.81 -24.56
CA GLN A 254 25.58 -0.94 -25.48
C GLN A 254 24.35 -0.38 -24.76
N THR A 255 24.19 0.94 -24.80
CA THR A 255 23.07 1.63 -24.17
C THR A 255 21.77 1.17 -24.83
N ARG A 256 20.96 0.44 -24.06
CA ARG A 256 19.60 0.06 -24.43
C ARG A 256 18.83 1.29 -24.91
N ALA A 257 18.29 1.25 -26.13
CA ALA A 257 17.51 2.35 -26.66
C ALA A 257 16.22 2.51 -25.85
N MET A 258 16.11 3.63 -25.13
CA MET A 258 14.94 3.94 -24.29
C MET A 258 13.68 4.03 -25.13
N SER A 259 12.61 3.40 -24.64
CA SER A 259 11.26 3.49 -25.19
C SER A 259 10.70 4.90 -25.05
N LYS A 260 9.86 5.31 -26.02
CA LYS A 260 9.11 6.56 -26.00
C LYS A 260 7.67 6.32 -26.41
N ALA A 261 6.74 7.03 -25.78
CA ALA A 261 5.34 7.05 -26.20
C ALA A 261 5.18 7.39 -27.68
N ARG A 262 4.30 6.68 -28.39
CA ARG A 262 3.96 6.96 -29.81
C ARG A 262 3.20 8.26 -30.01
N VAL A 263 2.46 8.68 -28.99
CA VAL A 263 1.59 9.86 -29.00
C VAL A 263 1.79 10.65 -27.73
N TYR A 264 1.51 11.95 -27.80
CA TYR A 264 1.59 12.88 -26.66
C TYR A 264 2.97 12.94 -25.98
N THR A 265 4.01 12.48 -26.68
CA THR A 265 5.37 12.26 -26.16
C THR A 265 5.96 13.48 -25.47
N ASP A 266 5.81 14.66 -26.09
CA ASP A 266 6.47 15.88 -25.65
C ASP A 266 5.51 16.87 -24.96
N VAL A 267 4.29 16.45 -24.60
CA VAL A 267 3.28 17.34 -24.01
C VAL A 267 3.83 18.06 -22.78
N ASN A 268 4.42 17.33 -21.83
CA ASN A 268 5.00 17.95 -20.63
C ASN A 268 6.34 18.65 -20.88
N VAL A 269 7.03 18.37 -21.99
CA VAL A 269 8.25 19.07 -22.39
C VAL A 269 7.92 20.49 -22.85
N VAL A 270 6.82 20.66 -23.58
CA VAL A 270 6.37 21.96 -24.11
C VAL A 270 5.61 22.79 -23.08
N ARG A 271 5.01 22.16 -22.06
CA ARG A 271 4.29 22.86 -20.99
C ARG A 271 5.25 23.58 -20.04
N SER A 272 4.78 24.65 -19.41
CA SER A 272 5.52 25.33 -18.35
C SER A 272 5.84 24.35 -17.21
N LYS A 273 6.99 24.56 -16.55
CA LYS A 273 7.43 23.71 -15.44
C LYS A 273 6.37 23.58 -14.35
N ASP A 274 5.67 24.67 -14.03
CA ASP A 274 4.58 24.71 -13.04
C ASP A 274 3.40 23.77 -13.37
N TYR A 275 3.28 23.29 -14.60
CA TYR A 275 2.23 22.35 -15.00
C TYR A 275 2.45 20.96 -14.40
N TRP A 276 3.68 20.44 -14.46
CA TRP A 276 4.03 19.07 -14.08
C TRP A 276 4.90 18.98 -12.82
N ASP A 277 5.56 20.07 -12.41
CA ASP A 277 6.36 20.14 -11.19
C ASP A 277 5.47 20.24 -9.95
N TYR A 278 4.84 19.13 -9.59
CA TYR A 278 3.99 19.05 -8.42
C TYR A 278 4.76 19.17 -7.09
N GLU A 279 6.10 19.09 -7.10
CA GLU A 279 6.88 19.27 -5.88
C GLU A 279 6.94 20.72 -5.42
N SER A 280 6.80 21.67 -6.35
CA SER A 280 6.69 23.11 -6.05
C SER A 280 5.26 23.58 -5.75
N LEU A 281 4.24 22.71 -5.90
CA LEU A 281 2.84 23.06 -5.65
C LEU A 281 2.62 23.55 -4.21
N ASN A 282 2.13 24.78 -4.08
CA ASN A 282 1.58 25.31 -2.83
C ASN A 282 0.07 25.05 -2.78
N VAL A 283 -0.35 24.15 -1.90
CA VAL A 283 -1.76 23.75 -1.76
C VAL A 283 -2.54 24.82 -1.00
N GLN A 284 -3.58 25.37 -1.63
CA GLN A 284 -4.58 26.19 -0.97
C GLN A 284 -5.55 25.26 -0.23
N TRP A 285 -5.63 25.40 1.09
CA TRP A 285 -6.49 24.56 1.92
C TRP A 285 -7.84 25.25 2.14
N GLY A 286 -8.93 24.55 1.81
CA GLY A 286 -10.29 24.96 2.15
C GLY A 286 -10.64 24.66 3.62
N GLU A 287 -11.85 25.05 4.00
CA GLU A 287 -12.39 24.89 5.35
C GLU A 287 -13.03 23.50 5.54
N GLN A 288 -12.43 22.67 6.40
CA GLN A 288 -12.89 21.29 6.64
C GLN A 288 -14.31 21.25 7.24
N ASP A 289 -14.68 22.25 8.04
CA ASP A 289 -15.99 22.35 8.72
C ASP A 289 -17.17 22.58 7.75
N GLU A 290 -16.89 22.92 6.48
CA GLU A 290 -17.91 22.99 5.44
C GLU A 290 -18.41 21.62 4.98
N TYR A 291 -17.78 20.51 5.42
CA TYR A 291 -18.12 19.17 4.95
C TYR A 291 -18.42 18.24 6.12
N GLU A 292 -19.62 17.65 6.11
CA GLU A 292 -20.03 16.66 7.11
C GLU A 292 -20.04 15.25 6.50
N VAL A 293 -19.40 14.31 7.20
CA VAL A 293 -19.34 12.90 6.81
C VAL A 293 -20.60 12.17 7.28
N VAL A 294 -21.25 11.45 6.36
CA VAL A 294 -22.46 10.68 6.63
C VAL A 294 -22.14 9.22 6.90
N ARG A 295 -21.48 8.56 5.94
CA ARG A 295 -21.17 7.13 6.03
C ARG A 295 -19.93 6.77 5.24
N LYS A 296 -19.25 5.73 5.68
CA LYS A 296 -18.12 5.16 4.94
C LYS A 296 -18.64 4.42 3.70
N VAL A 297 -18.05 4.68 2.54
CA VAL A 297 -18.40 4.04 1.28
C VAL A 297 -17.25 3.22 0.68
N GLY A 298 -16.02 3.46 1.13
CA GLY A 298 -14.86 2.72 0.63
C GLY A 298 -13.64 2.82 1.52
N ARG A 299 -12.67 1.93 1.26
CA ARG A 299 -11.35 1.95 1.87
C ARG A 299 -10.33 1.56 0.82
N GLY A 300 -9.30 2.39 0.64
CA GLY A 300 -8.15 2.11 -0.20
C GLY A 300 -6.90 1.81 0.63
N LYS A 301 -5.81 1.44 -0.06
CA LYS A 301 -4.48 1.31 0.57
C LYS A 301 -4.08 2.62 1.24
N TYR A 302 -4.27 3.75 0.56
CA TYR A 302 -3.79 5.08 0.97
C TYR A 302 -4.88 6.05 1.45
N SER A 303 -6.15 5.63 1.48
CA SER A 303 -7.25 6.52 1.84
C SER A 303 -8.44 5.79 2.46
N GLU A 304 -9.29 6.55 3.12
CA GLU A 304 -10.64 6.15 3.51
C GLU A 304 -11.64 7.07 2.81
N VAL A 305 -12.74 6.50 2.30
CA VAL A 305 -13.68 7.22 1.44
C VAL A 305 -15.05 7.23 2.09
N PHE A 306 -15.63 8.41 2.19
CA PHE A 306 -16.92 8.62 2.83
C PHE A 306 -17.87 9.40 1.91
N GLU A 307 -19.15 9.07 1.98
CA GLU A 307 -20.22 9.94 1.51
C GLU A 307 -20.41 11.04 2.55
N GLY A 308 -20.53 12.28 2.08
CA GLY A 308 -20.77 13.46 2.90
C GLY A 308 -21.65 14.47 2.17
N PHE A 309 -21.82 15.63 2.77
CA PHE A 309 -22.47 16.78 2.13
C PHE A 309 -21.75 18.07 2.49
N ASN A 310 -21.79 19.04 1.57
CA ASN A 310 -21.39 20.40 1.90
C ASN A 310 -22.50 21.05 2.75
N VAL A 311 -22.14 21.56 3.94
CA VAL A 311 -23.07 22.08 4.93
C VAL A 311 -23.77 23.35 4.45
N ASN A 312 -23.11 24.13 3.58
CA ASN A 312 -23.62 25.38 3.03
C ASN A 312 -24.57 25.13 1.85
N THR A 313 -24.15 24.34 0.85
CA THR A 313 -24.95 24.11 -0.37
C THR A 313 -25.96 22.98 -0.23
N LYS A 314 -25.81 22.11 0.79
CA LYS A 314 -26.56 20.86 0.96
C LYS A 314 -26.37 19.84 -0.16
N GLU A 315 -25.36 20.04 -1.02
CA GLU A 315 -25.03 19.09 -2.08
C GLU A 315 -24.22 17.91 -1.55
N LYS A 316 -24.49 16.71 -2.08
CA LYS A 316 -23.73 15.50 -1.75
C LYS A 316 -22.31 15.58 -2.32
N CYS A 317 -21.35 15.07 -1.56
CA CYS A 317 -19.95 14.98 -1.96
C CYS A 317 -19.33 13.66 -1.50
N ILE A 318 -18.14 13.39 -2.02
CA ILE A 318 -17.27 12.30 -1.54
C ILE A 318 -16.08 12.92 -0.82
N VAL A 319 -15.87 12.50 0.42
CA VAL A 319 -14.73 12.91 1.26
C VAL A 319 -13.71 11.77 1.26
N LYS A 320 -12.59 11.96 0.56
CA LYS A 320 -11.45 11.02 0.57
C LYS A 320 -10.42 11.49 1.57
N ILE A 321 -10.43 10.91 2.76
CA ILE A 321 -9.43 11.18 3.80
C ILE A 321 -8.16 10.42 3.45
N LEU A 322 -7.04 11.13 3.29
CA LEU A 322 -5.76 10.53 2.92
C LEU A 322 -5.07 10.02 4.19
N LYS A 323 -4.68 8.74 4.20
CA LYS A 323 -3.85 8.16 5.27
C LYS A 323 -2.46 8.80 5.28
N PRO A 324 -1.68 8.67 6.37
CA PRO A 324 -0.31 9.17 6.41
C PRO A 324 0.53 8.62 5.24
N VAL A 325 0.88 9.51 4.29
CA VAL A 325 1.71 9.21 3.12
C VAL A 325 2.67 10.37 2.86
N LYS A 326 3.73 10.13 2.06
CA LYS A 326 4.69 11.17 1.69
C LYS A 326 3.98 12.39 1.07
N LYS A 327 4.28 13.61 1.53
CA LYS A 327 3.71 14.88 1.01
C LYS A 327 3.80 15.02 -0.52
N LYS A 328 4.88 14.48 -1.12
CA LYS A 328 5.09 14.45 -2.56
C LYS A 328 3.94 13.75 -3.31
N LYS A 329 3.41 12.65 -2.75
CA LYS A 329 2.30 11.88 -3.34
C LYS A 329 0.98 12.66 -3.29
N ILE A 330 0.71 13.34 -2.17
CA ILE A 330 -0.48 14.17 -1.99
C ILE A 330 -0.46 15.34 -3.00
N ARG A 331 0.66 16.05 -3.10
CA ARG A 331 0.83 17.14 -4.07
C ARG A 331 0.68 16.66 -5.51
N ARG A 332 1.22 15.48 -5.85
CA ARG A 332 1.05 14.88 -7.17
C ARG A 332 -0.42 14.61 -7.50
N GLU A 333 -1.16 13.96 -6.60
CA GLU A 333 -2.58 13.65 -6.81
C GLU A 333 -3.41 14.93 -6.97
N ILE A 334 -3.20 15.92 -6.09
CA ILE A 334 -3.87 17.23 -6.19
C ILE A 334 -3.55 17.91 -7.52
N LYS A 335 -2.27 17.98 -7.90
CA LYS A 335 -1.86 18.66 -9.13
C LYS A 335 -2.47 18.02 -10.38
N ILE A 336 -2.46 16.69 -10.43
CA ILE A 336 -3.08 15.93 -11.53
C ILE A 336 -4.58 16.20 -11.59
N LEU A 337 -5.27 16.12 -10.45
CA LEU A 337 -6.71 16.38 -10.39
C LEU A 337 -7.07 17.82 -10.78
N GLN A 338 -6.26 18.81 -10.37
CA GLN A 338 -6.43 20.20 -10.79
C GLN A 338 -6.25 20.36 -12.30
N ASN A 339 -5.21 19.75 -12.88
CA ASN A 339 -4.93 19.83 -14.31
C ASN A 339 -6.00 19.12 -15.17
N LEU A 340 -6.61 18.04 -14.65
CA LEU A 340 -7.62 17.26 -15.35
C LEU A 340 -9.07 17.71 -15.06
N CYS A 341 -9.26 18.67 -14.14
CA CYS A 341 -10.60 19.13 -13.75
C CYS A 341 -11.36 19.71 -14.96
N GLY A 342 -12.61 19.30 -15.13
CA GLY A 342 -13.42 19.66 -16.30
C GLY A 342 -13.24 18.73 -17.51
N GLY A 343 -12.29 17.80 -17.44
CA GLY A 343 -12.09 16.75 -18.44
C GLY A 343 -13.27 15.81 -18.61
N THR A 344 -13.42 15.27 -19.82
CA THR A 344 -14.48 14.30 -20.13
C THR A 344 -14.33 13.06 -19.26
N ASN A 345 -15.39 12.74 -18.50
CA ASN A 345 -15.47 11.57 -17.62
C ASN A 345 -14.38 11.48 -16.54
N ILE A 346 -13.70 12.58 -16.21
CA ILE A 346 -12.81 12.67 -15.06
C ILE A 346 -13.63 13.10 -13.84
N VAL A 347 -13.38 12.47 -12.68
CA VAL A 347 -14.00 12.90 -11.42
C VAL A 347 -13.60 14.34 -11.07
N LYS A 348 -14.60 15.16 -10.74
CA LYS A 348 -14.35 16.55 -10.34
C LYS A 348 -13.85 16.61 -8.89
N LEU A 349 -12.68 17.23 -8.70
CA LEU A 349 -12.20 17.69 -7.40
C LEU A 349 -12.85 19.04 -7.10
N PHE A 350 -13.67 19.11 -6.05
CA PHE A 350 -14.31 20.34 -5.60
C PHE A 350 -13.40 21.15 -4.68
N ASP A 351 -12.73 20.48 -3.75
CA ASP A 351 -11.95 21.16 -2.71
C ASP A 351 -10.84 20.26 -2.14
N VAL A 352 -9.87 20.88 -1.48
CA VAL A 352 -8.78 20.22 -0.75
C VAL A 352 -8.75 20.82 0.64
N VAL A 353 -9.17 20.03 1.62
CA VAL A 353 -9.31 20.48 3.01
C VAL A 353 -8.33 19.76 3.92
N ARG A 354 -8.13 20.30 5.12
CA ARG A 354 -7.23 19.72 6.10
C ARG A 354 -7.82 19.88 7.50
N ASP A 355 -7.87 18.78 8.23
CA ASP A 355 -8.27 18.81 9.63
C ASP A 355 -7.32 19.69 10.45
N GLU A 356 -7.88 20.61 11.26
CA GLU A 356 -7.09 21.62 11.94
C GLU A 356 -6.15 21.00 13.00
N HIS A 357 -6.59 19.94 13.66
CA HIS A 357 -5.85 19.34 14.78
C HIS A 357 -4.84 18.28 14.31
N SER A 358 -5.32 17.23 13.66
CA SER A 358 -4.51 16.12 13.15
C SER A 358 -3.69 16.49 11.91
N LYS A 359 -4.03 17.61 11.26
CA LYS A 359 -3.41 18.04 10.01
C LYS A 359 -3.56 17.03 8.87
N THR A 360 -4.54 16.14 8.97
CA THR A 360 -4.84 15.10 7.97
C THR A 360 -5.52 15.74 6.76
N PRO A 361 -4.98 15.56 5.54
CA PRO A 361 -5.58 16.12 4.33
C PRO A 361 -6.72 15.25 3.81
N SER A 362 -7.77 15.91 3.31
CA SER A 362 -8.89 15.25 2.62
C SER A 362 -9.16 15.91 1.28
N LEU A 363 -9.51 15.11 0.29
CA LEU A 363 -9.91 15.56 -1.04
C LEU A 363 -11.43 15.43 -1.17
N ILE A 364 -12.09 16.50 -1.60
CA ILE A 364 -13.53 16.56 -1.75
C ILE A 364 -13.89 16.43 -3.23
N PHE A 365 -14.75 15.47 -3.57
CA PHE A 365 -15.11 15.16 -4.95
C PHE A 365 -16.62 15.24 -5.20
N GLU A 366 -16.99 15.32 -6.48
CA GLU A 366 -18.37 15.09 -6.90
C GLU A 366 -18.88 13.72 -6.43
N TYR A 367 -20.13 13.69 -5.97
CA TYR A 367 -20.81 12.43 -5.71
C TYR A 367 -21.27 11.77 -7.02
N VAL A 368 -21.02 10.46 -7.14
CA VAL A 368 -21.50 9.64 -8.25
C VAL A 368 -22.33 8.51 -7.65
N ASN A 369 -23.58 8.36 -8.11
CA ASN A 369 -24.46 7.27 -7.68
C ASN A 369 -24.09 5.97 -8.39
N SER A 370 -22.95 5.39 -8.01
CA SER A 370 -22.39 4.22 -8.69
C SER A 370 -23.01 2.91 -8.22
N THR A 371 -23.27 2.00 -9.16
CA THR A 371 -23.53 0.59 -8.84
C THR A 371 -22.23 -0.20 -8.77
N ASP A 372 -22.10 -1.12 -7.80
CA ASP A 372 -20.92 -1.99 -7.70
C ASP A 372 -20.75 -2.82 -8.98
N PHE A 373 -19.52 -2.86 -9.52
CA PHE A 373 -19.25 -3.51 -10.81
C PHE A 373 -19.54 -5.02 -10.78
N LYS A 374 -19.42 -5.71 -9.63
CA LYS A 374 -19.74 -7.14 -9.52
C LYS A 374 -21.23 -7.41 -9.71
N LEU A 375 -22.08 -6.43 -9.40
CA LEU A 375 -23.51 -6.48 -9.63
C LEU A 375 -23.87 -5.96 -11.03
N LEU A 376 -23.18 -4.92 -11.51
CA LEU A 376 -23.48 -4.27 -12.78
C LEU A 376 -22.96 -5.05 -13.99
N TYR A 377 -21.70 -5.47 -14.01
CA TYR A 377 -21.07 -6.07 -15.20
C TYR A 377 -21.80 -7.33 -15.71
N PRO A 378 -22.31 -8.23 -14.85
CA PRO A 378 -23.09 -9.38 -15.32
C PRO A 378 -24.40 -8.99 -16.04
N THR A 379 -24.98 -7.81 -15.77
CA THR A 379 -26.25 -7.35 -16.34
C THR A 379 -26.08 -6.54 -17.62
N LEU A 380 -24.85 -6.11 -17.96
CA LEU A 380 -24.59 -5.30 -19.14
C LEU A 380 -24.85 -6.09 -20.44
N THR A 381 -25.51 -5.41 -21.38
CA THR A 381 -25.64 -5.90 -22.76
C THR A 381 -24.35 -5.67 -23.55
N ASP A 382 -24.19 -6.29 -24.71
CA ASP A 382 -23.06 -6.01 -25.62
C ASP A 382 -22.96 -4.51 -25.94
N TYR A 383 -24.11 -3.85 -26.20
CA TYR A 383 -24.13 -2.41 -26.46
C TYR A 383 -23.69 -1.59 -25.24
N ASP A 384 -24.08 -1.99 -24.02
CA ASP A 384 -23.65 -1.30 -22.81
C ASP A 384 -22.14 -1.43 -22.58
N ILE A 385 -21.57 -2.62 -22.83
CA ILE A 385 -20.12 -2.82 -22.75
C ILE A 385 -19.42 -1.90 -23.75
N ARG A 386 -19.85 -1.89 -25.02
CA ARG A 386 -19.33 -0.97 -26.05
C ARG A 386 -19.40 0.48 -25.57
N TYR A 387 -20.55 0.89 -25.05
CA TYR A 387 -20.78 2.25 -24.60
C TYR A 387 -19.87 2.65 -23.43
N TYR A 388 -19.80 1.87 -22.35
CA TYR A 388 -19.00 2.22 -21.18
C TYR A 388 -17.50 2.12 -21.42
N ILE A 389 -17.04 1.17 -22.26
CA ILE A 389 -15.64 1.13 -22.69
C ILE A 389 -15.31 2.36 -23.54
N PHE A 390 -16.20 2.79 -24.42
CA PHE A 390 -16.03 4.02 -25.20
C PHE A 390 -15.96 5.26 -24.31
N GLU A 391 -16.82 5.38 -23.30
CA GLU A 391 -16.79 6.47 -22.33
C GLU A 391 -15.52 6.49 -21.47
N LEU A 392 -14.99 5.32 -21.12
CA LEU A 392 -13.70 5.18 -20.43
C LEU A 392 -12.52 5.56 -21.34
N LEU A 393 -12.56 5.19 -22.62
CA LEU A 393 -11.55 5.59 -23.60
C LEU A 393 -11.48 7.11 -23.77
N LYS A 394 -12.59 7.84 -23.69
CA LYS A 394 -12.58 9.31 -23.68
C LYS A 394 -11.82 9.88 -22.49
N ALA A 395 -12.00 9.30 -21.30
CA ALA A 395 -11.27 9.71 -20.11
C ALA A 395 -9.76 9.47 -20.26
N LEU A 396 -9.38 8.31 -20.81
CA LEU A 396 -7.99 7.93 -21.05
C LEU A 396 -7.34 8.82 -22.12
N ASP A 397 -7.96 9.01 -23.28
CA ASP A 397 -7.42 9.89 -24.33
C ASP A 397 -7.27 11.32 -23.81
N TYR A 398 -8.24 11.81 -23.03
CA TYR A 398 -8.14 13.12 -22.40
C TYR A 398 -6.93 13.21 -21.47
N CYS A 399 -6.77 12.31 -20.49
CA CYS A 399 -5.64 12.42 -19.56
C CYS A 399 -4.28 12.17 -20.24
N HIS A 400 -4.22 11.25 -21.23
CA HIS A 400 -3.02 11.02 -22.05
C HIS A 400 -2.64 12.28 -22.83
N SER A 401 -3.62 12.97 -23.44
CA SER A 401 -3.41 14.25 -24.14
C SER A 401 -2.95 15.38 -23.22
N GLN A 402 -3.22 15.28 -21.92
CA GLN A 402 -2.72 16.17 -20.87
C GLN A 402 -1.37 15.71 -20.29
N GLY A 403 -0.72 14.72 -20.90
CA GLY A 403 0.57 14.23 -20.48
C GLY A 403 0.55 13.40 -19.20
N ILE A 404 -0.58 12.81 -18.83
CA ILE A 404 -0.77 12.07 -17.57
C ILE A 404 -1.15 10.62 -17.85
N MET A 405 -0.48 9.68 -17.17
CA MET A 405 -0.84 8.26 -17.14
C MET A 405 -1.63 7.96 -15.86
N HIS A 406 -2.70 7.16 -15.94
CA HIS A 406 -3.51 6.82 -14.77
C HIS A 406 -2.83 5.75 -13.88
N ARG A 407 -2.28 4.70 -14.48
CA ARG A 407 -1.49 3.61 -13.86
C ARG A 407 -2.21 2.74 -12.82
N ASP A 408 -3.53 2.85 -12.71
CA ASP A 408 -4.37 1.95 -11.89
C ASP A 408 -5.79 1.82 -12.47
N VAL A 409 -5.90 1.70 -13.80
CA VAL A 409 -7.19 1.46 -14.47
C VAL A 409 -7.68 0.06 -14.12
N LYS A 410 -8.87 -0.03 -13.51
CA LYS A 410 -9.51 -1.28 -13.07
C LYS A 410 -11.00 -1.02 -12.77
N PRO A 411 -11.85 -2.06 -12.67
CA PRO A 411 -13.29 -1.89 -12.45
C PRO A 411 -13.64 -1.07 -11.20
N HIS A 412 -12.88 -1.26 -10.11
CA HIS A 412 -13.06 -0.53 -8.86
C HIS A 412 -12.86 0.99 -8.98
N ASN A 413 -12.10 1.44 -9.99
CA ASN A 413 -11.81 2.86 -10.22
C ASN A 413 -12.68 3.47 -11.33
N VAL A 414 -13.70 2.75 -11.79
CA VAL A 414 -14.65 3.21 -12.81
C VAL A 414 -16.05 3.26 -12.21
N MET A 415 -16.50 4.46 -11.88
CA MET A 415 -17.80 4.70 -11.28
C MET A 415 -18.85 4.87 -12.38
N ILE A 416 -19.88 4.02 -12.36
CA ILE A 416 -20.96 4.02 -13.36
C ILE A 416 -22.31 4.22 -12.68
N ASP A 417 -22.95 5.33 -13.02
CA ASP A 417 -24.38 5.53 -12.80
C ASP A 417 -25.10 5.01 -14.05
N HIS A 418 -25.66 3.81 -13.94
CA HIS A 418 -26.23 3.11 -15.08
C HIS A 418 -27.58 3.70 -15.53
N GLU A 419 -28.34 4.29 -14.60
CA GLU A 419 -29.62 4.94 -14.89
C GLU A 419 -29.40 6.19 -15.75
N LEU A 420 -28.39 7.00 -15.41
CA LEU A 420 -28.03 8.20 -16.16
C LEU A 420 -27.03 7.96 -17.29
N ARG A 421 -26.54 6.72 -17.45
CA ARG A 421 -25.45 6.35 -18.35
C ARG A 421 -24.21 7.24 -18.21
N LYS A 422 -23.87 7.61 -16.97
CA LYS A 422 -22.73 8.50 -16.64
C LYS A 422 -21.57 7.69 -16.08
N LEU A 423 -20.37 7.89 -16.64
CA LEU A 423 -19.14 7.27 -16.19
C LEU A 423 -18.16 8.30 -15.61
N ARG A 424 -17.43 7.93 -14.55
CA ARG A 424 -16.30 8.69 -14.02
C ARG A 424 -15.11 7.78 -13.72
N LEU A 425 -13.94 8.16 -14.22
CA LEU A 425 -12.65 7.59 -13.81
C LEU A 425 -12.18 8.29 -12.53
N ILE A 426 -11.93 7.50 -11.48
CA ILE A 426 -11.58 7.95 -10.13
C ILE A 426 -10.21 7.42 -9.69
N ASP A 427 -9.77 7.87 -8.51
CA ASP A 427 -8.55 7.43 -7.82
C ASP A 427 -7.23 7.66 -8.58
N TRP A 428 -6.85 8.93 -8.67
CA TRP A 428 -5.64 9.41 -9.35
C TRP A 428 -4.37 9.34 -8.48
N GLY A 429 -4.42 8.63 -7.34
CA GLY A 429 -3.30 8.60 -6.37
C GLY A 429 -2.03 7.88 -6.86
N LEU A 430 -2.17 7.02 -7.88
CA LEU A 430 -1.05 6.35 -8.56
C LEU A 430 -0.69 6.98 -9.92
N ALA A 431 -1.48 7.95 -10.39
CA ALA A 431 -1.22 8.64 -11.65
C ALA A 431 0.11 9.40 -11.63
N GLU A 432 0.66 9.68 -12.81
CA GLU A 432 1.95 10.35 -12.96
C GLU A 432 2.06 11.11 -14.29
N PHE A 433 2.88 12.15 -14.30
CA PHE A 433 3.24 12.88 -15.51
C PHE A 433 4.25 12.08 -16.35
N TYR A 434 3.93 11.91 -17.63
CA TYR A 434 4.82 11.29 -18.60
C TYR A 434 5.92 12.26 -19.05
N HIS A 435 7.16 11.79 -19.11
CA HIS A 435 8.32 12.50 -19.64
C HIS A 435 9.14 11.49 -20.44
N PRO A 436 9.54 11.82 -21.69
CA PRO A 436 10.29 10.88 -22.52
C PRO A 436 11.65 10.55 -21.89
N GLY A 437 11.99 9.26 -21.85
CA GLY A 437 13.23 8.76 -21.26
C GLY A 437 13.26 8.74 -19.73
N LYS A 438 12.15 9.07 -19.05
CA LYS A 438 12.06 8.91 -17.59
C LYS A 438 11.73 7.46 -17.24
N GLU A 439 12.47 6.93 -16.27
CA GLU A 439 12.15 5.65 -15.63
C GLU A 439 11.09 5.84 -14.53
N TYR A 440 10.13 4.92 -14.51
CA TYR A 440 9.01 4.93 -13.60
C TYR A 440 8.99 3.66 -12.74
N ASN A 441 8.59 3.82 -11.48
CA ASN A 441 8.42 2.69 -10.58
C ASN A 441 7.37 1.69 -11.13
N VAL A 442 7.75 0.41 -11.26
CA VAL A 442 6.89 -0.66 -11.78
C VAL A 442 5.90 -1.22 -10.74
N ARG A 443 6.08 -0.89 -9.45
CA ARG A 443 5.21 -1.29 -8.33
C ARG A 443 3.93 -0.44 -8.26
N VAL A 444 3.27 -0.28 -9.41
CA VAL A 444 1.97 0.40 -9.61
C VAL A 444 0.93 -0.56 -10.17
N ALA A 445 -0.32 -0.12 -10.34
CA ALA A 445 -1.47 -0.94 -10.72
C ALA A 445 -1.79 -2.11 -9.76
N SER A 446 -3.01 -2.63 -9.89
CA SER A 446 -3.44 -3.85 -9.19
C SER A 446 -3.07 -5.09 -10.01
N ARG A 447 -2.63 -6.18 -9.34
CA ARG A 447 -1.98 -7.36 -9.96
C ARG A 447 -2.59 -7.80 -11.29
N TYR A 448 -3.90 -8.03 -11.33
CA TYR A 448 -4.60 -8.58 -12.49
C TYR A 448 -4.64 -7.67 -13.73
N PHE A 449 -4.29 -6.40 -13.55
CA PHE A 449 -4.29 -5.36 -14.58
C PHE A 449 -2.88 -4.85 -14.90
N LYS A 450 -1.83 -5.43 -14.28
CA LYS A 450 -0.45 -5.06 -14.58
C LYS A 450 -0.11 -5.46 -16.03
N GLY A 451 0.42 -4.49 -16.79
CA GLY A 451 1.04 -4.74 -18.09
C GLY A 451 2.30 -5.57 -17.96
N PRO A 452 2.67 -6.35 -19.00
CA PRO A 452 3.91 -7.12 -19.04
C PRO A 452 5.14 -6.29 -18.66
N GLU A 453 5.22 -5.03 -19.09
CA GLU A 453 6.29 -4.08 -18.77
C GLU A 453 6.52 -3.96 -17.25
N LEU A 454 5.46 -4.02 -16.42
CA LEU A 454 5.59 -3.96 -14.96
C LEU A 454 6.06 -5.28 -14.34
N LEU A 455 5.83 -6.39 -15.04
CA LEU A 455 6.13 -7.75 -14.57
C LEU A 455 7.54 -8.20 -14.98
N VAL A 456 8.11 -7.58 -16.01
CA VAL A 456 9.48 -7.81 -16.50
C VAL A 456 10.43 -6.65 -16.21
N ASP A 457 10.01 -5.74 -15.30
CA ASP A 457 10.77 -4.57 -14.83
C ASP A 457 11.24 -3.59 -15.93
N LEU A 458 10.45 -3.42 -16.99
CA LEU A 458 10.64 -2.37 -17.98
C LEU A 458 10.15 -1.03 -17.43
N GLN A 459 11.07 -0.13 -17.02
CA GLN A 459 10.72 1.09 -16.26
C GLN A 459 10.36 2.32 -17.11
N ASP A 460 10.80 2.39 -18.35
CA ASP A 460 10.58 3.48 -19.32
C ASP A 460 9.26 3.32 -20.11
N TYR A 461 8.22 2.86 -19.40
CA TYR A 461 6.88 2.67 -19.93
C TYR A 461 6.09 3.98 -20.06
N ASP A 462 4.98 3.92 -20.79
CA ASP A 462 4.16 5.08 -21.13
C ASP A 462 2.64 4.85 -20.99
N TYR A 463 1.84 5.73 -21.59
CA TYR A 463 0.37 5.72 -21.59
C TYR A 463 -0.25 4.37 -21.99
N SER A 464 0.44 3.61 -22.84
CA SER A 464 0.03 2.28 -23.29
C SER A 464 -0.16 1.23 -22.17
N LEU A 465 0.36 1.49 -20.96
CA LEU A 465 0.07 0.70 -19.75
C LEU A 465 -1.42 0.72 -19.39
N ASP A 466 -2.07 1.89 -19.51
CA ASP A 466 -3.49 2.04 -19.23
C ASP A 466 -4.34 1.25 -20.26
N MET A 467 -3.83 1.14 -21.49
CA MET A 467 -4.49 0.42 -22.59
C MET A 467 -4.46 -1.11 -22.38
N TRP A 468 -3.38 -1.64 -21.80
CA TRP A 468 -3.35 -3.03 -21.36
C TRP A 468 -4.38 -3.29 -20.25
N SER A 469 -4.39 -2.41 -19.25
CA SER A 469 -5.30 -2.50 -18.10
C SER A 469 -6.77 -2.48 -18.57
N LEU A 470 -7.10 -1.62 -19.54
CA LEU A 470 -8.39 -1.60 -20.22
C LEU A 470 -8.68 -2.92 -20.94
N GLY A 471 -7.71 -3.49 -21.65
CA GLY A 471 -7.84 -4.80 -22.30
C GLY A 471 -8.17 -5.92 -21.32
N CYS A 472 -7.55 -5.94 -20.13
CA CYS A 472 -7.86 -6.90 -19.07
C CYS A 472 -9.29 -6.73 -18.55
N MET A 473 -9.75 -5.48 -18.35
CA MET A 473 -11.14 -5.20 -17.98
C MET A 473 -12.12 -5.70 -19.06
N PHE A 474 -11.86 -5.33 -20.31
CA PHE A 474 -12.71 -5.67 -21.44
C PHE A 474 -12.82 -7.19 -21.64
N ALA A 475 -11.69 -7.92 -21.55
CA ALA A 475 -11.68 -9.39 -21.57
C ALA A 475 -12.52 -9.97 -20.43
N GLY A 476 -12.42 -9.41 -19.22
CA GLY A 476 -13.21 -9.84 -18.07
C GLY A 476 -14.72 -9.70 -18.30
N MET A 477 -15.13 -8.59 -18.92
CA MET A 477 -16.52 -8.32 -19.27
C MET A 477 -17.05 -9.25 -20.35
N ILE A 478 -16.41 -9.32 -21.52
CA ILE A 478 -16.93 -10.08 -22.67
C ILE A 478 -16.86 -11.59 -22.49
N PHE A 479 -15.87 -12.10 -21.73
CA PHE A 479 -15.77 -13.53 -21.44
C PHE A 479 -16.46 -13.93 -20.12
N ARG A 480 -17.02 -12.96 -19.38
CA ARG A 480 -17.59 -13.18 -18.03
C ARG A 480 -16.61 -13.93 -17.10
N LYS A 481 -15.34 -13.54 -17.16
CA LYS A 481 -14.25 -14.17 -16.41
C LYS A 481 -13.46 -13.10 -15.68
N GLU A 482 -13.80 -12.85 -14.42
CA GLU A 482 -13.23 -11.77 -13.64
C GLU A 482 -12.45 -12.27 -12.42
N PRO A 483 -11.14 -11.97 -12.30
CA PRO A 483 -10.28 -11.33 -13.31
C PRO A 483 -9.94 -12.29 -14.47
N PHE A 484 -9.61 -11.74 -15.65
CA PHE A 484 -9.29 -12.56 -16.83
C PHE A 484 -7.96 -13.32 -16.68
N PHE A 485 -6.90 -12.59 -16.28
CA PHE A 485 -5.62 -13.17 -15.88
C PHE A 485 -5.54 -13.21 -14.35
N TYR A 486 -5.57 -14.41 -13.79
CA TYR A 486 -5.66 -14.64 -12.34
C TYR A 486 -4.38 -15.26 -11.80
N GLY A 487 -3.34 -14.43 -11.59
CA GLY A 487 -2.08 -14.83 -10.97
C GLY A 487 -2.11 -14.74 -9.44
N HIS A 488 -1.49 -15.70 -8.77
CA HIS A 488 -1.39 -15.71 -7.30
C HIS A 488 -0.44 -14.63 -6.75
N ASP A 489 0.60 -14.31 -7.51
CA ASP A 489 1.58 -13.25 -7.26
C ASP A 489 1.97 -12.59 -8.60
N ASN A 490 2.99 -11.71 -8.62
CA ASN A 490 3.40 -11.04 -9.85
C ASN A 490 4.10 -11.99 -10.85
N GLN A 491 4.83 -12.99 -10.36
CA GLN A 491 5.52 -13.96 -11.22
C GLN A 491 4.49 -14.87 -11.91
N ASP A 492 3.56 -15.45 -11.15
CA ASP A 492 2.46 -16.25 -11.69
C ASP A 492 1.51 -15.44 -12.58
N GLN A 493 1.38 -14.11 -12.35
CA GLN A 493 0.64 -13.23 -13.25
C GLN A 493 1.24 -13.24 -14.67
N LEU A 494 2.57 -13.17 -14.81
CA LEU A 494 3.24 -13.27 -16.11
C LEU A 494 3.01 -14.65 -16.74
N VAL A 495 3.06 -15.71 -15.93
CA VAL A 495 2.76 -17.09 -16.37
C VAL A 495 1.32 -17.19 -16.91
N LYS A 496 0.33 -16.59 -16.25
CA LYS A 496 -1.06 -16.59 -16.73
C LYS A 496 -1.21 -15.87 -18.07
N ILE A 497 -0.46 -14.77 -18.27
CA ILE A 497 -0.44 -14.04 -19.54
C ILE A 497 0.21 -14.90 -20.63
N ALA A 498 1.38 -15.47 -20.38
CA ALA A 498 2.11 -16.38 -21.28
C ALA A 498 1.29 -17.60 -21.72
N LYS A 499 0.48 -18.16 -20.82
CA LYS A 499 -0.42 -19.28 -21.15
C LYS A 499 -1.48 -18.93 -22.20
N VAL A 500 -1.79 -17.64 -22.38
CA VAL A 500 -2.79 -17.15 -23.35
C VAL A 500 -2.13 -16.53 -24.57
N LEU A 501 -1.25 -15.56 -24.39
CA LEU A 501 -0.62 -14.84 -25.50
C LEU A 501 0.54 -15.62 -26.14
N GLY A 502 1.03 -16.67 -25.48
CA GLY A 502 2.13 -17.49 -25.94
C GLY A 502 3.50 -16.92 -25.54
N THR A 503 4.50 -17.79 -25.52
CA THR A 503 5.86 -17.42 -25.11
C THR A 503 6.71 -16.92 -26.27
N ASP A 504 6.36 -17.23 -27.51
CA ASP A 504 7.12 -16.77 -28.68
C ASP A 504 7.05 -15.22 -28.81
N ASP A 505 5.85 -14.64 -28.65
CA ASP A 505 5.67 -13.18 -28.64
C ASP A 505 6.30 -12.52 -27.40
N LEU A 506 6.32 -13.22 -26.25
CA LEU A 506 7.00 -12.73 -25.04
C LEU A 506 8.51 -12.67 -25.25
N ASN A 507 9.11 -13.72 -25.82
CA ASN A 507 10.55 -13.76 -26.09
C ASN A 507 10.96 -12.68 -27.09
N ALA A 508 10.19 -12.50 -28.17
CA ALA A 508 10.44 -11.41 -29.12
C ALA A 508 10.37 -10.02 -28.48
N TYR A 509 9.47 -9.83 -27.50
CA TYR A 509 9.38 -8.61 -26.72
C TYR A 509 10.60 -8.42 -25.80
N LEU A 510 11.00 -9.46 -25.06
CA LEU A 510 12.19 -9.43 -24.20
C LEU A 510 13.46 -9.12 -25.00
N ASP A 511 13.65 -9.79 -26.14
CA ASP A 511 14.78 -9.57 -27.05
C ASP A 511 14.81 -8.13 -27.59
N LYS A 512 13.65 -7.61 -28.02
CA LYS A 512 13.54 -6.25 -28.57
C LYS A 512 13.98 -5.19 -27.57
N TYR A 513 13.64 -5.36 -26.30
CA TYR A 513 13.98 -4.42 -25.24
C TYR A 513 15.20 -4.83 -24.43
N GLN A 514 15.95 -5.87 -24.83
CA GLN A 514 17.14 -6.36 -24.12
C GLN A 514 16.86 -6.63 -22.64
N LEU A 515 15.75 -7.32 -22.36
CA LEU A 515 15.33 -7.70 -21.02
C LEU A 515 15.61 -9.17 -20.79
N GLU A 516 16.14 -9.50 -19.62
CA GLU A 516 16.33 -10.88 -19.19
C GLU A 516 15.38 -11.21 -18.03
N LEU A 517 14.72 -12.36 -18.10
CA LEU A 517 13.95 -12.87 -16.96
C LEU A 517 14.90 -13.54 -15.97
N GLU A 518 14.60 -13.42 -14.68
CA GLU A 518 15.28 -14.22 -13.67
C GLU A 518 15.11 -15.71 -13.99
N PRO A 519 16.15 -16.56 -13.83
CA PRO A 519 16.10 -17.98 -14.23
C PRO A 519 14.94 -18.77 -13.62
N GLN A 520 14.54 -18.42 -12.39
CA GLN A 520 13.40 -19.02 -11.71
C GLN A 520 12.08 -18.66 -12.39
N LEU A 521 11.92 -17.39 -12.79
CA LEU A 521 10.74 -16.91 -13.50
C LEU A 521 10.67 -17.47 -14.92
N GLU A 522 11.80 -17.54 -15.63
CA GLU A 522 11.87 -18.16 -16.96
C GLU A 522 11.42 -19.63 -16.91
N ALA A 523 11.90 -20.39 -15.92
CA ALA A 523 11.49 -21.78 -15.70
C ALA A 523 9.99 -21.90 -15.40
N LEU A 524 9.42 -20.97 -14.62
CA LEU A 524 7.99 -20.93 -14.31
C LEU A 524 7.12 -20.58 -15.52
N VAL A 525 7.58 -19.67 -16.38
CA VAL A 525 6.90 -19.28 -17.62
C VAL A 525 6.85 -20.44 -18.60
N GLY A 526 7.93 -21.19 -18.73
CA GLY A 526 8.01 -22.36 -19.60
C GLY A 526 7.74 -22.02 -21.08
N ARG A 527 7.12 -22.95 -21.82
CA ARG A 527 6.79 -22.76 -23.24
C ARG A 527 5.29 -22.93 -23.50
N HIS A 528 4.68 -21.94 -24.14
CA HIS A 528 3.25 -21.94 -24.44
C HIS A 528 2.96 -21.41 -25.85
N SER A 529 2.07 -22.11 -26.57
CA SER A 529 1.51 -21.61 -27.83
C SER A 529 0.47 -20.52 -27.55
N ARG A 530 0.42 -19.46 -28.36
CA ARG A 530 -0.68 -18.49 -28.35
C ARG A 530 -2.02 -19.22 -28.48
N LYS A 531 -2.99 -18.84 -27.66
CA LYS A 531 -4.34 -19.43 -27.66
C LYS A 531 -5.28 -18.53 -28.45
N PRO A 532 -6.08 -19.07 -29.38
CA PRO A 532 -7.09 -18.28 -30.03
C PRO A 532 -8.17 -17.88 -29.01
N TRP A 533 -8.66 -16.65 -29.13
CA TRP A 533 -9.69 -16.10 -28.23
C TRP A 533 -10.98 -16.93 -28.20
N SER A 534 -11.27 -17.68 -29.27
CA SER A 534 -12.39 -18.61 -29.35
C SER A 534 -12.42 -19.66 -28.24
N LYS A 535 -11.27 -19.98 -27.61
CA LYS A 535 -11.21 -20.91 -26.46
C LYS A 535 -11.89 -20.40 -25.20
N PHE A 536 -12.15 -19.10 -25.10
CA PHE A 536 -12.81 -18.49 -23.94
C PHE A 536 -14.29 -18.23 -24.18
N ILE A 537 -14.81 -18.57 -25.37
CA ILE A 537 -16.22 -18.44 -25.72
C ILE A 537 -16.99 -19.67 -25.24
N ASN A 538 -18.10 -19.45 -24.54
CA ASN A 538 -19.01 -20.48 -24.05
C ASN A 538 -20.47 -20.01 -24.17
N ALA A 539 -21.42 -20.87 -23.80
CA ALA A 539 -22.85 -20.58 -23.90
C ALA A 539 -23.28 -19.34 -23.10
N ASP A 540 -22.57 -19.02 -22.01
CA ASP A 540 -22.91 -17.93 -21.09
C ASP A 540 -22.42 -16.56 -21.57
N ASN A 541 -21.48 -16.51 -22.53
CA ASN A 541 -20.82 -15.28 -22.95
C ASN A 541 -20.83 -15.04 -24.47
N GLN A 542 -21.22 -16.03 -25.30
CA GLN A 542 -21.22 -15.93 -26.76
C GLN A 542 -21.97 -14.72 -27.32
N HIS A 543 -23.02 -14.24 -26.62
CA HIS A 543 -23.80 -13.07 -27.03
C HIS A 543 -23.07 -11.73 -26.83
N LEU A 544 -21.93 -11.73 -26.12
CA LEU A 544 -21.07 -10.56 -25.89
C LEU A 544 -19.82 -10.56 -26.77
N VAL A 545 -19.59 -11.64 -27.54
CA VAL A 545 -18.34 -11.85 -28.27
C VAL A 545 -18.60 -11.80 -29.78
N SER A 546 -18.34 -10.65 -30.40
CA SER A 546 -18.36 -10.48 -31.86
C SER A 546 -16.94 -10.52 -32.46
N PRO A 547 -16.77 -10.74 -33.78
CA PRO A 547 -15.46 -10.64 -34.43
C PRO A 547 -14.75 -9.31 -34.17
N GLU A 548 -15.49 -8.19 -34.16
CA GLU A 548 -14.96 -6.87 -33.85
C GLU A 548 -14.53 -6.74 -32.38
N ALA A 549 -15.20 -7.43 -31.46
CA ALA A 549 -14.82 -7.46 -30.04
C ALA A 549 -13.47 -8.18 -29.88
N ILE A 550 -13.32 -9.33 -30.55
CA ILE A 550 -12.08 -10.11 -30.53
C ILE A 550 -10.92 -9.35 -31.17
N ASP A 551 -11.13 -8.75 -32.34
CA ASP A 551 -10.13 -7.93 -33.04
C ASP A 551 -9.72 -6.71 -32.21
N PHE A 552 -10.68 -6.06 -31.53
CA PHE A 552 -10.40 -4.96 -30.62
C PHE A 552 -9.55 -5.41 -29.42
N LEU A 553 -9.93 -6.52 -28.77
CA LEU A 553 -9.21 -7.06 -27.62
C LEU A 553 -7.77 -7.47 -28.00
N ASP A 554 -7.60 -8.12 -29.16
CA ASP A 554 -6.30 -8.58 -29.63
C ASP A 554 -5.31 -7.43 -29.82
N LYS A 555 -5.79 -6.26 -30.27
CA LYS A 555 -4.97 -5.06 -30.46
C LYS A 555 -4.70 -4.28 -29.16
N LEU A 556 -5.36 -4.63 -28.05
CA LEU A 556 -5.05 -4.10 -26.71
C LEU A 556 -4.07 -5.00 -25.96
N LEU A 557 -4.30 -6.32 -25.96
CA LEU A 557 -3.50 -7.29 -25.23
C LEU A 557 -2.29 -7.77 -26.05
N ARG A 558 -1.33 -6.85 -26.23
CA ARG A 558 0.00 -7.11 -26.81
C ARG A 558 1.09 -6.98 -25.75
N TYR A 559 2.10 -7.85 -25.81
CA TYR A 559 3.29 -7.74 -24.95
C TYR A 559 3.96 -6.41 -25.16
N ASP A 560 4.36 -6.15 -26.40
CA ASP A 560 4.95 -4.89 -26.80
C ASP A 560 3.94 -3.76 -26.64
N HIS A 561 4.24 -2.87 -25.69
CA HIS A 561 3.44 -1.72 -25.34
C HIS A 561 3.34 -0.73 -26.51
N GLN A 562 4.34 -0.73 -27.41
CA GLN A 562 4.31 0.08 -28.64
C GLN A 562 3.31 -0.44 -29.67
N ASP A 563 2.92 -1.71 -29.63
CA ASP A 563 1.98 -2.30 -30.60
C ASP A 563 0.50 -2.13 -30.19
N ARG A 564 0.26 -1.69 -28.96
CA ARG A 564 -1.10 -1.50 -28.45
C ARG A 564 -1.78 -0.32 -29.13
N LEU A 565 -3.10 -0.38 -29.29
CA LEU A 565 -3.86 0.80 -29.70
C LEU A 565 -3.69 1.92 -28.68
N THR A 566 -3.50 3.14 -29.16
CA THR A 566 -3.71 4.34 -28.34
C THR A 566 -5.19 4.50 -28.01
N ALA A 567 -5.53 5.27 -26.98
CA ALA A 567 -6.94 5.52 -26.61
C ALA A 567 -7.76 6.09 -27.79
N LYS A 568 -7.15 7.00 -28.58
CA LYS A 568 -7.76 7.57 -29.79
C LYS A 568 -7.97 6.56 -30.92
N GLU A 569 -6.98 5.73 -31.20
CA GLU A 569 -7.11 4.64 -32.19
C GLU A 569 -8.16 3.62 -31.77
N ALA A 570 -8.21 3.29 -30.47
CA ALA A 570 -9.22 2.42 -29.87
C ALA A 570 -10.64 2.98 -30.07
N MET A 571 -10.87 4.28 -29.81
CA MET A 571 -12.17 4.92 -30.09
C MET A 571 -12.57 4.87 -31.57
N ALA A 572 -11.61 4.86 -32.50
CA ALA A 572 -11.88 4.74 -33.93
C ALA A 572 -12.20 3.31 -34.39
N HIS A 573 -11.95 2.29 -33.56
CA HIS A 573 -12.13 0.88 -33.91
C HIS A 573 -13.56 0.54 -34.36
N ALA A 574 -13.72 -0.45 -35.25
CA ALA A 574 -15.02 -0.86 -35.79
C ALA A 574 -16.02 -1.31 -34.71
N TYR A 575 -15.50 -1.86 -33.60
CA TYR A 575 -16.29 -2.27 -32.43
C TYR A 575 -17.19 -1.15 -31.88
N PHE A 576 -16.79 0.13 -31.99
CA PHE A 576 -17.54 1.28 -31.49
C PHE A 576 -18.35 2.02 -32.56
N SER A 577 -18.48 1.48 -33.78
CA SER A 577 -19.21 2.12 -34.88
C SER A 577 -20.64 2.54 -34.51
N GLN A 578 -21.39 1.64 -33.85
CA GLN A 578 -22.75 1.91 -33.38
C GLN A 578 -22.81 3.02 -32.32
N VAL A 579 -21.86 3.01 -31.37
CA VAL A 579 -21.78 4.03 -30.31
C VAL A 579 -21.51 5.41 -30.92
N ARG A 580 -20.54 5.51 -31.84
CA ARG A 580 -20.22 6.78 -32.54
C ARG A 580 -21.40 7.29 -33.38
N ALA A 581 -22.12 6.39 -34.05
CA ALA A 581 -23.31 6.76 -34.82
C ALA A 581 -24.43 7.32 -33.91
N ALA A 582 -24.65 6.70 -32.75
CA ALA A 582 -25.61 7.17 -31.76
C ALA A 582 -25.24 8.55 -31.19
N GLU A 583 -23.96 8.81 -30.90
CA GLU A 583 -23.49 10.11 -30.43
C GLU A 583 -23.65 11.22 -31.47
N THR A 584 -23.27 10.93 -32.73
CA THR A 584 -23.42 11.89 -33.84
C THR A 584 -24.90 12.27 -34.02
N SER A 585 -25.80 11.32 -33.84
CA SER A 585 -27.24 11.55 -33.95
C SER A 585 -27.75 12.43 -32.81
N ARG A 586 -27.30 12.19 -31.57
CA ARG A 586 -27.65 13.01 -30.39
C ARG A 586 -27.15 14.45 -30.52
N MET A 587 -25.92 14.65 -31.01
CA MET A 587 -25.35 16.00 -31.21
C MET A 587 -26.05 16.80 -32.31
N ARG A 588 -26.70 16.15 -33.28
CA ARG A 588 -27.50 16.84 -34.31
C ARG A 588 -28.91 17.21 -33.85
N SER A 589 -29.39 16.59 -32.77
CA SER A 589 -30.71 16.82 -32.19
C SER A 589 -30.71 17.79 -31.00
N GLN A 590 -29.53 18.18 -30.51
CA GLN A 590 -29.30 19.26 -29.55
C GLN A 590 -28.87 20.51 -30.32
#